data_AF-A0A8J4U3R4-F1
#
_entry.id   AF-A0A8J4U3R4-F1
#
_cell.length_a   1.000
_cell.length_b   1.000
_cell.length_c   1.000
_cell.angle_alpha   90.00
_cell.angle_beta   90.00
_cell.angle_gamma   90.00
#
_symmetry.space_group_name_H-M   'P 1'
#
loop_
_entity.id
_entity.type
_entity.pdbx_description
1 polymer ?
#
loop_
_entity_poly.entity_id
_entity_poly.type
_entity_poly.pdbx_seq_one_letter_code
_entity_poly.pdbx_strand_id
1 'polypeptide(L)'
;IEQLWRDVYEQVLEKFFCLFYEMESESFLDPDNEVHLYALHWIFLPQLKRHLDLFLEAWNNHKLRTTGSQSPLQLWTTFQNADDPEQ
;
A
#
# COMPACT_ATOMS: atom_id res chain seq x y z
N ILE A 1 2.64 4.98 -12.38
CA ILE A 1 2.55 5.70 -11.08
C ILE A 1 1.10 5.78 -10.63
N GLU A 2 0.18 6.29 -11.46
CA GLU A 2 -1.26 6.43 -11.09
C GLU A 2 -1.97 5.11 -10.75
N GLN A 3 -1.73 4.03 -11.51
CA GLN A 3 -2.37 2.72 -11.24
C GLN A 3 -1.95 2.15 -9.88
N LEU A 4 -0.65 2.17 -9.56
CA LEU A 4 -0.14 1.68 -8.27
C LEU A 4 -0.75 2.46 -7.10
N TRP A 5 -0.84 3.78 -7.21
CA TRP A 5 -1.45 4.62 -6.17
C TRP A 5 -2.93 4.32 -5.98
N ARG A 6 -3.66 4.09 -7.07
CA ARG A 6 -5.06 3.64 -7.01
C ARG A 6 -5.18 2.31 -6.27
N ASP A 7 -4.35 1.33 -6.62
CA ASP A 7 -4.39 0.00 -6.01
C ASP A 7 -4.00 0.02 -4.52
N VAL A 8 -3.03 0.85 -4.14
CA VAL A 8 -2.68 1.08 -2.72
C VAL A 8 -3.86 1.71 -1.97
N TYR A 9 -4.52 2.69 -2.57
CA TYR A 9 -5.66 3.34 -1.95
C TYR A 9 -6.82 2.37 -1.75
N GLU A 10 -7.28 1.71 -2.82
CA GLU A 10 -8.41 0.79 -2.80
C GLU A 10 -8.15 -0.43 -1.89
N GLN A 11 -6.94 -0.99 -1.89
CA GLN A 11 -6.69 -2.24 -1.15
C GLN A 11 -6.30 -2.02 0.32
N VAL A 12 -5.62 -0.90 0.61
CA VAL A 12 -5.04 -0.61 1.92
C VAL A 12 -5.68 0.61 2.58
N LEU A 13 -5.60 1.79 1.94
CA LEU A 13 -5.89 3.06 2.61
C LEU A 13 -7.37 3.33 2.84
N GLU A 14 -8.26 2.89 1.94
CA GLU A 14 -9.70 3.13 2.02
C GLU A 14 -10.29 2.69 3.37
N LYS A 15 -9.84 1.53 3.87
CA LYS A 15 -10.32 0.98 5.15
C LYS A 15 -9.95 1.86 6.34
N PHE A 16 -8.72 2.37 6.36
CA PHE A 16 -8.27 3.28 7.41
C PHE A 16 -8.96 4.64 7.30
N PHE A 17 -9.15 5.12 6.06
CA PHE A 17 -9.87 6.36 5.82
C PHE A 17 -11.30 6.31 6.35
N CYS A 18 -12.06 5.26 5.99
CA CYS A 18 -13.43 5.08 6.49
C CYS A 18 -13.46 4.96 8.02
N LEU A 19 -12.55 4.18 8.61
CA LEU A 19 -12.47 4.01 10.06
C LEU A 19 -12.22 5.35 10.78
N PHE A 20 -11.25 6.14 10.32
CA PHE A 20 -10.94 7.41 10.96
C PHE A 20 -12.05 8.44 10.80
N TYR A 21 -12.71 8.44 9.65
CA TYR A 21 -13.87 9.28 9.40
C TYR A 21 -15.06 8.90 10.30
N GLU A 22 -15.31 7.61 10.49
CA GLU A 22 -16.32 7.12 11.44
C GLU A 22 -15.97 7.53 12.87
N MET A 23 -14.71 7.35 13.29
CA MET A 23 -14.25 7.77 14.62
C MET A 23 -14.40 9.28 14.85
N GLU A 24 -14.15 10.11 13.83
CA GLU A 24 -14.39 11.55 13.89
C GLU A 24 -15.90 11.85 14.03
N SER A 25 -16.73 11.19 13.22
CA SER A 25 -18.19 11.38 13.25
C SER A 25 -18.83 10.99 14.60
N GLU A 26 -18.28 9.98 15.26
CA GLU A 26 -18.71 9.50 16.58
C GLU A 26 -18.04 10.24 17.74
N SER A 27 -17.22 11.27 17.45
CA SER A 27 -16.46 12.05 18.45
C SER A 27 -15.42 11.24 19.25
N PHE A 28 -14.99 10.08 18.75
CA PHE A 28 -13.86 9.32 19.30
C PHE A 28 -12.51 9.90 18.90
N LEU A 29 -12.46 10.55 17.73
CA LEU A 29 -11.28 11.24 17.20
C LEU A 29 -11.60 12.72 17.05
N ASP A 30 -10.70 13.58 17.51
CA ASP A 30 -10.78 15.02 17.30
C ASP A 30 -9.51 15.43 16.52
N PRO A 31 -9.63 15.90 15.27
CA PRO A 31 -8.48 16.26 14.44
C PRO A 31 -7.76 17.51 14.94
N ASP A 32 -8.41 18.35 15.75
CA ASP A 32 -7.79 19.54 16.34
C ASP A 32 -7.10 19.22 17.68
N ASN A 33 -7.24 18.00 18.18
CA ASN A 33 -6.64 17.54 19.42
C ASN A 33 -5.36 16.73 19.17
N GLU A 34 -4.21 17.34 19.49
CA GLU A 34 -2.88 16.74 19.31
C GLU A 34 -2.70 15.39 20.05
N VAL A 35 -3.35 15.21 21.20
CA VAL A 35 -3.27 13.95 21.97
C VAL A 35 -4.00 12.84 21.23
N HIS A 36 -5.17 13.14 20.65
CA HIS A 36 -5.94 12.18 19.87
C HIS A 36 -5.19 11.79 18.59
N LEU A 37 -4.61 12.77 17.89
CA LEU A 37 -3.74 12.52 16.73
C LEU A 37 -2.52 11.67 17.09
N TYR A 38 -1.86 11.95 18.22
CA TYR A 38 -0.71 11.15 18.67
C TYR A 38 -1.11 9.71 18.98
N ALA A 39 -2.21 9.50 19.70
CA ALA A 39 -2.75 8.17 20.00
C ALA A 39 -3.12 7.40 18.71
N LEU A 40 -3.76 8.08 17.76
CA LEU A 40 -4.11 7.51 16.46
C LEU A 40 -2.86 7.07 15.70
N HIS A 41 -1.85 7.93 15.56
CA HIS A 41 -0.59 7.56 14.93
C HIS A 41 0.09 6.39 15.65
N TRP A 42 0.15 6.43 16.99
CA TRP A 42 0.80 5.37 17.78
C TRP A 42 0.16 4.00 17.53
N ILE A 43 -1.17 3.94 17.44
CA ILE A 43 -1.91 2.68 17.28
C ILE A 43 -1.92 2.21 15.83
N PHE A 44 -2.14 3.12 14.88
CA PHE A 44 -2.46 2.75 13.50
C PHE A 44 -1.27 2.85 12.55
N LEU A 45 -0.23 3.65 12.83
CA LEU A 45 0.95 3.73 11.96
C LEU A 45 1.66 2.37 11.80
N PRO A 46 1.86 1.55 12.86
CA PRO A 46 2.45 0.21 12.70
C PRO A 46 1.56 -0.73 11.89
N GLN A 47 0.24 -0.62 12.06
CA GLN A 47 -0.73 -1.44 11.34
C GLN A 47 -0.80 -1.09 9.86
N LEU A 48 -0.80 0.22 9.55
CA LEU A 48 -0.75 0.75 8.20
C LEU A 48 0.51 0.28 7.50
N LYS A 49 1.67 0.40 8.16
CA LYS A 49 2.94 -0.11 7.62
C LYS A 49 2.87 -1.60 7.30
N ARG A 50 2.34 -2.42 8.22
CA ARG A 50 2.19 -3.86 7.99
C ARG A 50 1.30 -4.17 6.78
N HIS A 51 0.18 -3.47 6.62
CA HIS A 51 -0.69 -3.69 5.46
C HIS A 51 -0.05 -3.23 4.16
N LEU A 52 0.74 -2.14 4.18
CA LEU A 52 1.51 -1.70 3.02
C LEU A 52 2.62 -2.71 2.66
N ASP A 53 3.32 -3.26 3.65
CA ASP A 53 4.35 -4.28 3.41
C ASP A 53 3.73 -5.55 2.80
N LEU A 54 2.58 -6.00 3.32
CA LEU A 54 1.81 -7.12 2.74
C LEU A 54 1.31 -6.82 1.33
N PHE A 55 0.79 -5.61 1.09
CA PHE A 55 0.40 -5.19 -0.24
C PHE A 55 1.59 -5.22 -1.19
N LEU A 56 2.75 -4.71 -0.78
CA LEU A 56 3.95 -4.71 -1.60
C LEU A 56 4.40 -6.14 -1.94
N GLU A 57 4.39 -7.05 -0.97
CA GLU A 57 4.71 -8.46 -1.21
C GLU A 57 3.72 -9.11 -2.18
N ALA A 58 2.41 -8.91 -1.99
CA ALA A 58 1.38 -9.41 -2.90
C ALA A 58 1.51 -8.78 -4.29
N TRP A 59 1.76 -7.49 -4.35
CA TRP A 59 1.93 -6.73 -5.58
C TRP A 59 3.18 -7.17 -6.35
N ASN A 60 4.30 -7.44 -5.69
CA ASN A 60 5.50 -7.90 -6.38
C ASN A 60 5.39 -9.35 -6.89
N ASN A 61 4.56 -10.17 -6.24
CA ASN A 61 4.41 -11.59 -6.56
C ASN A 61 3.18 -11.94 -7.42
N HIS A 62 2.18 -11.05 -7.54
CA HIS A 62 1.02 -11.32 -8.40
C HIS A 62 1.39 -11.21 -9.89
N LYS A 63 0.78 -12.08 -10.70
CA LYS A 63 0.97 -12.08 -12.16
C LYS A 63 0.14 -10.96 -12.79
N LEU A 64 0.79 -10.06 -13.53
CA LEU A 64 0.10 -9.02 -14.28
C LEU A 64 -0.58 -9.66 -15.51
N ARG A 65 -1.91 -9.56 -15.59
CA ARG A 65 -2.71 -10.14 -16.71
C ARG A 65 -2.43 -9.46 -18.06
N THR A 66 -1.90 -8.24 -18.05
CA THR A 66 -1.65 -7.42 -19.25
C THR A 66 -0.26 -7.63 -19.88
N THR A 67 0.65 -8.32 -19.20
CA THR A 67 2.01 -8.65 -19.68
C THR A 67 2.25 -10.16 -19.58
N GLY A 68 1.48 -10.95 -20.34
CA GLY A 68 1.76 -12.37 -20.53
C GLY A 68 1.76 -13.24 -19.26
N SER A 69 1.13 -12.80 -18.16
CA SER A 69 1.15 -13.48 -16.85
C SER A 69 2.51 -13.47 -16.11
N GLN A 70 3.37 -12.50 -16.39
CA GLN A 70 4.61 -12.29 -15.63
C GLN A 70 4.34 -11.39 -14.41
N SER A 71 4.94 -11.70 -13.26
CA SER A 71 4.90 -10.80 -12.11
C SER A 71 5.81 -9.57 -12.33
N PRO A 72 5.57 -8.45 -11.64
CA PRO A 72 6.44 -7.28 -11.74
C PRO A 72 7.91 -7.60 -11.46
N LEU A 73 8.18 -8.52 -10.52
CA LEU A 73 9.53 -8.99 -10.23
C LEU A 73 10.15 -9.75 -11.41
N GLN A 74 9.37 -10.62 -12.08
CA GLN A 74 9.84 -11.34 -13.26
C GLN A 74 10.15 -10.40 -14.43
N LEU A 75 9.34 -9.37 -14.63
CA LEU A 75 9.62 -8.33 -15.63
C LEU A 75 10.93 -7.61 -15.31
N TRP A 76 11.12 -7.18 -14.06
CA TRP A 76 12.34 -6.49 -13.64
C TRP A 76 13.61 -7.35 -13.84
N THR A 77 13.59 -8.62 -13.46
CA THR A 77 14.71 -9.56 -13.73
C THR A 77 14.94 -9.76 -15.23
N THR A 78 13.86 -9.83 -16.04
CA THR A 78 13.98 -9.97 -17.51
C THR A 78 14.62 -8.73 -18.13
N PHE A 79 14.25 -7.52 -17.67
CA PHE A 79 14.87 -6.28 -18.14
C PHE A 79 16.33 -6.16 -17.70
N GLN A 80 16.68 -6.55 -16.47
CA GLN A 80 18.09 -6.57 -16.04
C GLN A 80 18.97 -7.54 -16.85
N ASN A 81 18.48 -8.73 -17.18
CA ASN A 81 19.23 -9.68 -18.00
C ASN A 81 19.34 -9.26 -19.47
N ALA A 82 18.49 -8.35 -19.95
CA ALA A 82 18.59 -7.80 -21.30
C ALA A 82 19.65 -6.68 -21.42
N ASP A 83 20.01 -6.04 -20.31
CA ASP A 83 21.06 -5.01 -20.22
C ASP A 83 22.46 -5.61 -19.97
N ASP A 84 22.59 -6.93 -19.77
CA ASP A 84 23.88 -7.64 -19.68
C ASP A 84 24.04 -8.61 -20.87
N PRO A 85 24.59 -8.15 -22.01
CA PRO A 85 24.76 -8.98 -23.20
C PRO A 85 25.97 -9.94 -23.14
N GLU A 86 26.66 -10.08 -22.01
CA GLU A 86 27.79 -11.00 -21.85
C GLU A 86 27.47 -12.22 -20.95
N GLN A 87 26.70 -13.17 -21.51
CA GLN A 87 26.90 -14.60 -21.27
C GLN A 87 26.96 -15.37 -22.58
#